data_AF-A0A7X3IH04-F1
#
_entry.id   AF-A0A7X3IH04-F1
#
_cell.length_a   1.000
_cell.length_b   1.000
_cell.length_c   1.000
_cell.angle_alpha   90.00
_cell.angle_beta   90.00
_cell.angle_gamma   90.00
#
_symmetry.space_group_name_H-M   'P 1'
#
loop_
_entity.id
_entity.type
_entity.pdbx_description
1 polymer ?
#
loop_
_entity_poly.entity_id
_entity_poly.type
_entity_poly.pdbx_seq_one_letter_code
_entity_poly.pdbx_strand_id
1 'polypeptide(L)'
;MMYFEYLNTRKKQFVEQLEYSLKSYKVQPVGNGYIDCITMKDNMKLFINEVSTIGILISVVTWWCYVDPSNNLSGCPHGMGGPISKYYEGWFSELQNEAYEVDEERLSSIIHFYDKQHITLLNQDTMNRIEQILKEPFRYTPSEYIKENKCVIPGLWLLVPDDWKSLS
;
A
#
# COMPACT_ATOMS: atom_id res chain seq x y z
N MET A 1 -20.31 -13.86 8.84
CA MET A 1 -20.53 -13.33 7.48
C MET A 1 -19.20 -13.40 6.77
N MET A 2 -19.16 -13.83 5.51
CA MET A 2 -17.89 -13.88 4.77
C MET A 2 -17.36 -12.46 4.58
N TYR A 3 -16.05 -12.33 4.39
CA TYR A 3 -15.37 -11.03 4.30
C TYR A 3 -15.97 -10.11 3.22
N PHE A 4 -16.04 -10.59 1.98
CA PHE A 4 -16.54 -9.80 0.86
C PHE A 4 -18.05 -9.54 0.93
N GLU A 5 -18.82 -10.45 1.51
CA GLU A 5 -20.25 -10.20 1.79
C GLU A 5 -20.39 -9.02 2.75
N TYR A 6 -19.61 -9.02 3.83
CA TYR A 6 -19.61 -7.95 4.82
C TYR A 6 -19.24 -6.61 4.18
N LEU A 7 -18.16 -6.56 3.40
CA LEU A 7 -17.77 -5.35 2.68
C LEU A 7 -18.88 -4.86 1.75
N ASN A 8 -19.48 -5.75 0.97
CA ASN A 8 -20.51 -5.39 0.00
C ASN A 8 -21.81 -4.89 0.65
N THR A 9 -22.21 -5.42 1.81
CA THR A 9 -23.39 -4.90 2.53
C THR A 9 -23.26 -3.42 2.92
N ARG A 10 -22.03 -2.90 2.98
CA ARG A 10 -21.70 -1.52 3.38
C ARG A 10 -20.81 -0.81 2.37
N LYS A 11 -20.81 -1.25 1.10
CA LYS A 11 -19.90 -0.77 0.04
C LYS A 11 -19.79 0.75 0.00
N LYS A 12 -20.93 1.44 -0.05
CA LYS A 12 -20.97 2.91 -0.11
C LYS A 12 -20.22 3.56 1.05
N GLN A 13 -20.48 3.11 2.28
CA GLN A 13 -19.84 3.64 3.48
C GLN A 13 -18.32 3.40 3.45
N PHE A 14 -17.90 2.19 3.11
CA PHE A 14 -16.48 1.86 3.07
C PHE A 14 -15.71 2.61 1.97
N VAL A 15 -16.29 2.72 0.78
CA VAL A 15 -15.73 3.52 -0.30
C VAL A 15 -15.61 4.98 0.11
N GLU A 16 -16.63 5.58 0.72
CA GLU A 16 -16.57 6.98 1.20
C GLU A 16 -15.47 7.17 2.26
N GLN A 17 -15.33 6.23 3.20
CA GLN A 17 -14.27 6.26 4.22
C GLN A 17 -12.87 6.08 3.61
N LEU A 18 -12.71 5.16 2.67
CA LEU A 18 -11.45 4.96 1.95
C LEU A 18 -11.06 6.19 1.16
N GLU A 19 -11.95 6.76 0.37
CA GLU A 19 -11.67 7.95 -0.45
C GLU A 19 -11.30 9.16 0.42
N TYR A 20 -11.95 9.33 1.57
CA TYR A 20 -11.57 10.33 2.56
C TYR A 20 -10.15 10.07 3.10
N SER A 21 -9.83 8.81 3.41
CA SER A 21 -8.52 8.41 3.93
C SER A 21 -7.40 8.59 2.90
N LEU A 22 -7.64 8.19 1.64
CA LEU A 22 -6.70 8.38 0.55
C LEU A 22 -6.31 9.85 0.40
N LYS A 23 -7.30 10.76 0.43
CA LYS A 23 -7.05 12.20 0.36
C LYS A 23 -6.33 12.74 1.59
N SER A 24 -6.78 12.35 2.78
CA SER A 24 -6.25 12.83 4.06
C SER A 24 -4.77 12.46 4.25
N TYR A 25 -4.40 11.26 3.81
CA TYR A 25 -3.04 10.74 3.93
C TYR A 25 -2.26 10.79 2.61
N LYS A 26 -2.75 11.55 1.62
CA LYS A 26 -2.07 11.81 0.33
C LYS A 26 -1.65 10.53 -0.40
N VAL A 27 -2.52 9.54 -0.40
CA VAL A 27 -2.29 8.22 -0.99
C VAL A 27 -2.67 8.24 -2.46
N GLN A 28 -1.72 7.89 -3.31
CA GLN A 28 -1.88 7.76 -4.75
C GLN A 28 -2.24 6.30 -5.08
N PRO A 29 -3.51 5.98 -5.41
CA PRO A 29 -3.84 4.68 -5.99
C PRO A 29 -3.27 4.57 -7.40
N VAL A 30 -2.89 3.36 -7.82
CA VAL A 30 -2.54 3.05 -9.22
C VAL A 30 -3.76 2.48 -9.93
N GLY A 31 -4.05 3.01 -11.13
CA GLY A 31 -5.22 2.60 -11.91
C GLY A 31 -6.53 3.08 -11.30
N ASN A 32 -7.58 2.26 -11.43
CA ASN A 32 -8.95 2.62 -11.03
C ASN A 32 -9.42 1.90 -9.76
N GLY A 33 -8.58 1.07 -9.13
CA GLY A 33 -8.93 0.26 -7.97
C GLY A 33 -8.27 0.74 -6.69
N TYR A 34 -8.15 -0.17 -5.72
CA TYR A 34 -7.45 0.04 -4.44
C TYR A 34 -6.19 -0.82 -4.32
N ILE A 35 -5.57 -1.10 -5.47
CA ILE A 35 -4.25 -1.73 -5.58
C ILE A 35 -3.17 -0.64 -5.61
N ASP A 36 -1.96 -1.00 -5.17
CA ASP A 36 -0.82 -0.09 -5.11
C ASP A 36 -1.21 1.29 -4.57
N CYS A 37 -1.82 1.32 -3.40
CA CYS A 37 -2.09 2.56 -2.68
C CYS A 37 -0.76 3.08 -2.12
N ILE A 38 -0.10 3.98 -2.86
CA ILE A 38 1.25 4.46 -2.57
C ILE A 38 1.20 5.78 -1.79
N THR A 39 1.94 5.90 -0.68
CA THR A 39 2.07 7.16 0.06
C THR A 39 3.42 7.27 0.74
N MET A 40 3.85 8.50 1.03
CA MET A 40 5.13 8.74 1.70
C MET A 40 5.16 8.10 3.09
N LYS A 41 6.35 7.67 3.54
CA LYS A 41 6.55 6.88 4.77
C LYS A 41 5.88 7.48 6.02
N ASP A 42 5.89 8.81 6.14
CA ASP A 42 5.28 9.52 7.28
C ASP A 42 3.76 9.33 7.32
N ASN A 43 3.11 9.31 6.16
CA ASN A 43 1.67 9.11 6.04
C ASN A 43 1.26 7.63 6.03
N MET A 44 2.17 6.73 5.64
CA MET A 44 1.90 5.30 5.51
C MET A 44 1.34 4.70 6.80
N LYS A 45 1.97 4.97 7.96
CA LYS A 45 1.53 4.41 9.24
C LYS A 45 0.11 4.86 9.60
N LEU A 46 -0.17 6.15 9.39
CA LEU A 46 -1.48 6.74 9.67
C LEU A 46 -2.54 6.12 8.75
N PHE A 47 -2.22 5.94 7.47
CA PHE A 47 -3.12 5.29 6.52
C PHE A 47 -3.40 3.83 6.87
N ILE A 48 -2.37 3.03 7.22
CA ILE A 48 -2.56 1.63 7.62
C ILE A 48 -3.46 1.53 8.86
N ASN A 49 -3.29 2.42 9.85
CA ASN A 49 -4.15 2.48 11.04
C ASN A 49 -5.61 2.82 10.69
N GLU A 50 -5.82 3.76 9.77
CA GLU A 50 -7.16 4.13 9.30
C GLU A 50 -7.82 2.97 8.55
N VAL A 51 -7.12 2.33 7.61
CA VAL A 51 -7.60 1.15 6.87
C VAL A 51 -7.98 0.01 7.82
N SER A 52 -7.18 -0.20 8.87
CA SER A 52 -7.48 -1.18 9.94
C SER A 52 -8.74 -0.81 10.73
N THR A 53 -8.93 0.48 11.00
CA THR A 53 -10.12 1.03 11.67
C THR A 53 -11.36 0.95 10.78
N ILE A 54 -11.22 1.07 9.47
CA ILE A 54 -12.30 0.80 8.50
C ILE A 54 -12.65 -0.70 8.52
N GLY A 55 -11.65 -1.57 8.73
CA GLY A 55 -11.82 -3.02 8.76
C GLY A 55 -11.51 -3.65 7.39
N ILE A 56 -10.55 -3.08 6.66
CA ILE A 56 -10.09 -3.59 5.38
C ILE A 56 -8.69 -4.18 5.56
N LEU A 57 -8.44 -5.34 4.96
CA LEU A 57 -7.16 -6.04 5.05
C LEU A 57 -6.22 -5.50 3.97
N ILE A 58 -4.94 -5.35 4.30
CA ILE A 58 -3.87 -5.19 3.33
C ILE A 58 -3.33 -6.58 3.04
N SER A 59 -3.48 -7.05 1.80
CA SER A 59 -3.09 -8.43 1.43
C SER A 59 -1.69 -8.51 0.83
N VAL A 60 -1.26 -7.46 0.14
CA VAL A 60 0.02 -7.42 -0.58
C VAL A 60 0.69 -6.07 -0.40
N VAL A 61 2.03 -6.08 -0.36
CA VAL A 61 2.88 -4.90 -0.39
C VAL A 61 3.87 -5.01 -1.54
N THR A 62 3.78 -4.07 -2.46
CA THR A 62 4.73 -3.88 -3.57
C THR A 62 5.72 -2.76 -3.23
N TRP A 63 6.74 -2.58 -4.05
CA TRP A 63 7.82 -1.63 -3.78
C TRP A 63 7.95 -0.63 -4.91
N TRP A 64 8.10 0.64 -4.53
CA TRP A 64 8.14 1.78 -5.42
C TRP A 64 9.30 2.69 -5.03
N CYS A 65 9.76 3.51 -5.97
CA CYS A 65 10.68 4.60 -5.72
C CYS A 65 9.96 5.93 -5.97
N TYR A 66 9.96 6.82 -4.98
CA TYR A 66 9.51 8.20 -5.19
C TYR A 66 10.60 9.00 -5.91
N VAL A 67 10.24 9.61 -7.02
CA VAL A 67 11.14 10.37 -7.86
C VAL A 67 10.82 11.84 -7.74
N ASP A 68 11.71 12.56 -7.06
CA ASP A 68 11.68 14.01 -6.91
C ASP A 68 12.44 14.66 -8.08
N PRO A 69 11.77 15.40 -8.98
CA PRO A 69 12.39 16.02 -10.14
C PRO A 69 13.35 17.15 -9.76
N SER A 70 13.23 17.70 -8.55
CA SER A 70 14.11 18.76 -8.05
C SER A 70 15.42 18.22 -7.47
N ASN A 71 15.49 16.91 -7.21
CA ASN A 71 16.58 16.31 -6.44
C ASN A 71 17.31 15.21 -7.23
N ASN A 72 18.41 15.60 -7.88
CA ASN A 72 19.29 14.68 -8.62
C ASN A 72 20.21 13.82 -7.71
N LEU A 73 20.13 13.94 -6.38
CA LEU A 73 21.16 13.42 -5.47
C LEU A 73 21.02 11.93 -5.12
N SER A 74 19.93 11.27 -5.52
CA SER A 74 19.59 9.90 -5.07
C SER A 74 19.80 8.80 -6.11
N GLY A 75 20.22 9.13 -7.34
CA GLY A 75 20.32 8.14 -8.43
C GLY A 75 18.97 7.70 -9.01
N CYS A 76 17.88 8.39 -8.66
CA CYS A 76 16.54 8.13 -9.19
C CYS A 76 16.38 8.61 -10.65
N PRO A 77 15.44 8.05 -11.43
CA PRO A 77 14.48 7.00 -11.05
C PRO A 77 15.12 5.61 -10.97
N HIS A 78 14.74 4.85 -9.95
CA HIS A 78 14.91 3.40 -9.93
C HIS A 78 13.60 2.76 -10.40
N GLY A 79 13.67 1.70 -11.21
CA GLY A 79 12.48 0.94 -11.62
C GLY A 79 11.93 1.25 -13.01
N MET A 80 10.65 0.93 -13.21
CA MET A 80 10.01 0.81 -14.54
C MET A 80 9.06 1.96 -14.90
N GLY A 81 9.03 3.02 -14.11
CA GLY A 81 8.06 4.12 -14.26
C GLY A 81 6.76 3.88 -13.49
N GLY A 82 5.81 4.81 -13.60
CA GLY A 82 4.56 4.78 -12.85
C GLY A 82 3.83 6.11 -12.83
N PRO A 83 2.84 6.31 -11.95
CA PRO A 83 1.98 7.49 -11.97
C PRO A 83 2.70 8.74 -11.47
N ILE A 84 2.42 9.87 -12.13
CA ILE A 84 2.68 11.20 -11.56
C ILE A 84 1.82 11.34 -10.32
N SER A 85 2.41 11.80 -9.22
CA SER A 85 1.68 11.98 -7.98
C SER A 85 0.71 13.16 -8.09
N LYS A 86 -0.53 12.95 -7.63
CA LYS A 86 -1.51 14.03 -7.44
C LYS A 86 -1.20 14.91 -6.21
N TYR A 87 -0.33 14.46 -5.31
CA TYR A 87 -0.15 15.07 -3.98
C TYR A 87 1.25 15.59 -3.69
N TYR A 88 2.25 15.14 -4.44
CA TYR A 88 3.66 15.48 -4.28
C TYR A 88 4.25 15.93 -5.62
N GLU A 89 5.23 16.82 -5.59
CA GLU A 89 5.96 17.22 -6.80
C GLU A 89 6.88 16.09 -7.25
N GLY A 90 6.38 15.20 -8.10
CA GLY A 90 7.13 14.04 -8.58
C GLY A 90 6.25 12.90 -9.09
N TRP A 91 6.85 11.74 -9.27
CA TRP A 91 6.15 10.51 -9.66
C TRP A 91 6.66 9.31 -8.88
N PHE A 92 5.90 8.21 -8.92
CA PHE A 92 6.33 6.94 -8.38
C PHE A 92 6.79 6.02 -9.51
N SER A 93 7.85 5.27 -9.28
CA SER A 93 8.43 4.31 -10.23
C SER A 93 8.46 2.91 -9.61
N GLU A 94 7.83 1.94 -10.25
CA GLU A 94 7.68 0.58 -9.74
C GLU A 94 9.03 -0.15 -9.69
N LEU A 95 9.35 -0.79 -8.56
CA LEU A 95 10.53 -1.64 -8.39
C LEU A 95 10.16 -3.10 -8.65
N GLN A 96 10.99 -3.81 -9.41
CA GLN A 96 10.74 -5.21 -9.81
C GLN A 96 11.12 -6.23 -8.72
N ASN A 97 10.85 -5.87 -7.47
CA ASN A 97 11.19 -6.66 -6.31
C ASN A 97 10.04 -7.60 -5.94
N GLU A 98 10.38 -8.70 -5.26
CA GLU A 98 9.38 -9.60 -4.69
C GLU A 98 8.45 -8.83 -3.74
N ALA A 99 7.15 -8.97 -3.98
CA ALA A 99 6.13 -8.41 -3.11
C ALA A 99 6.13 -9.16 -1.76
N TYR A 100 5.72 -8.46 -0.71
CA TYR A 100 5.35 -9.13 0.52
C TYR A 100 3.85 -9.45 0.48
N GLU A 101 3.51 -10.72 0.64
CA GLU A 101 2.13 -11.20 0.68
C GLU A 101 1.80 -11.75 2.08
N VAL A 102 0.59 -11.46 2.56
CA VAL A 102 0.04 -12.13 3.74
C VAL A 102 -0.11 -13.61 3.41
N ASP A 103 0.30 -14.50 4.32
CA ASP A 103 0.26 -15.94 4.07
C ASP A 103 -1.18 -16.44 3.83
N GLU A 104 -1.28 -17.47 2.99
CA GLU A 104 -2.55 -18.01 2.50
C GLU A 104 -3.47 -18.50 3.63
N GLU A 105 -2.90 -19.08 4.70
CA GLU A 105 -3.68 -19.57 5.84
C GLU A 105 -4.34 -18.41 6.59
N ARG A 106 -3.58 -17.36 6.92
CA ARG A 106 -4.12 -16.15 7.56
C ARG A 106 -5.12 -15.44 6.66
N LEU A 107 -4.82 -15.30 5.37
CA LEU A 107 -5.73 -14.70 4.40
C LEU A 107 -7.06 -15.46 4.31
N SER A 108 -6.99 -16.79 4.20
CA SER A 108 -8.15 -17.67 4.13
C SER A 108 -9.04 -17.54 5.37
N SER A 109 -8.45 -17.43 6.57
CA SER A 109 -9.21 -17.25 7.81
C SER A 109 -10.08 -15.98 7.79
N ILE A 110 -9.57 -14.89 7.22
CA ILE A 110 -10.32 -13.63 7.06
C ILE A 110 -11.41 -13.78 6.00
N ILE A 111 -11.08 -14.35 4.83
CA ILE A 111 -12.04 -14.49 3.71
C ILE A 111 -13.30 -15.23 4.16
N HIS A 112 -13.14 -16.33 4.90
CA HIS A 112 -14.24 -17.16 5.38
C HIS A 112 -15.05 -16.50 6.49
N PHE A 113 -14.44 -15.64 7.30
CA PHE A 113 -15.11 -14.97 8.41
C PHE A 113 -14.55 -13.57 8.66
N TYR A 114 -15.39 -12.55 8.46
CA TYR A 114 -15.02 -11.18 8.79
C TYR A 114 -14.74 -11.03 10.31
N ASP A 115 -13.50 -10.71 10.64
CA ASP A 115 -13.06 -10.36 11.99
C ASP A 115 -12.18 -9.10 11.93
N LYS A 116 -12.74 -7.99 12.39
CA LYS A 116 -12.05 -6.70 12.42
C LYS A 116 -10.80 -6.70 13.32
N GLN A 117 -10.85 -7.43 14.44
CA GLN A 117 -9.72 -7.49 15.35
C GLN A 117 -8.57 -8.26 14.69
N HIS A 118 -8.89 -9.38 14.03
CA HIS A 118 -7.89 -10.14 13.29
C HIS A 118 -7.29 -9.33 12.13
N ILE A 119 -8.13 -8.62 11.35
CA ILE A 119 -7.67 -7.70 10.29
C ILE A 119 -6.71 -6.65 10.85
N THR A 120 -7.04 -6.04 11.99
CA THR A 120 -6.20 -5.03 12.64
C THR A 120 -4.83 -5.60 13.02
N LEU A 121 -4.79 -6.82 13.56
CA LEU A 121 -3.54 -7.50 13.90
C LEU A 121 -2.70 -7.80 12.65
N LEU A 122 -3.32 -8.29 11.56
CA LEU A 122 -2.60 -8.59 10.31
C LEU A 122 -2.04 -7.33 9.63
N ASN A 123 -2.79 -6.23 9.64
CA ASN A 123 -2.30 -4.96 9.12
C ASN A 123 -1.15 -4.40 9.97
N GLN A 124 -1.19 -4.59 11.30
CA GLN A 124 -0.09 -4.22 12.19
C GLN A 124 1.15 -5.07 11.92
N ASP A 125 0.99 -6.39 11.73
CA ASP A 125 2.06 -7.30 11.33
C ASP A 125 2.67 -6.89 9.98
N THR A 126 1.82 -6.52 9.01
CA THR A 126 2.24 -6.00 7.70
C THR A 126 3.07 -4.74 7.84
N MET A 127 2.62 -3.77 8.66
CA MET A 127 3.39 -2.55 8.93
C MET A 127 4.75 -2.87 9.58
N ASN A 128 4.78 -3.76 10.57
CA ASN A 128 6.02 -4.19 11.21
C ASN A 128 6.96 -4.86 10.20
N ARG A 129 6.42 -5.65 9.26
CA ARG A 129 7.19 -6.32 8.22
C ARG A 129 7.78 -5.33 7.22
N ILE A 130 7.02 -4.32 6.80
CA ILE A 130 7.53 -3.22 5.96
C ILE A 130 8.72 -2.56 6.65
N GLU A 131 8.57 -2.19 7.93
CA GLU A 131 9.64 -1.56 8.69
C GLU A 131 10.88 -2.45 8.80
N GLN A 132 10.71 -3.76 9.03
CA GLN A 132 11.82 -4.70 9.06
C GLN A 132 12.55 -4.78 7.72
N ILE A 133 11.82 -4.87 6.61
CA ILE A 133 12.41 -4.93 5.26
C ILE A 133 13.21 -3.66 4.97
N LEU A 134 12.70 -2.50 5.35
CA LEU A 134 13.33 -1.21 5.09
C LEU A 134 14.50 -0.86 6.03
N LYS A 135 14.81 -1.70 7.03
CA LYS A 135 16.02 -1.54 7.87
C LYS A 135 17.30 -1.90 7.12
N GLU A 136 17.21 -2.86 6.20
CA GLU A 136 18.36 -3.30 5.39
C GLU A 136 18.39 -2.52 4.06
N PRO A 137 19.59 -2.28 3.48
CA PRO A 137 19.69 -1.66 2.16
C PRO A 137 18.84 -2.42 1.12
N PHE A 138 17.92 -1.70 0.48
CA PHE A 138 16.98 -2.27 -0.44
C PHE A 138 17.64 -2.48 -1.78
N ARG A 139 17.72 -3.73 -2.21
CA ARG A 139 18.35 -4.13 -3.47
C ARG A 139 17.37 -3.95 -4.61
N TYR A 140 17.73 -3.25 -5.69
CA TYR A 140 16.83 -3.01 -6.84
C TYR A 140 17.34 -3.63 -8.16
N THR A 141 18.61 -4.03 -8.20
CA THR A 141 19.18 -4.93 -9.23
C THR A 141 20.01 -6.01 -8.53
N PRO A 142 20.47 -7.09 -9.20
CA PRO A 142 21.27 -8.13 -8.55
C PRO A 142 22.52 -7.63 -7.81
N SER A 143 23.08 -6.48 -8.22
CA SER A 143 24.32 -5.91 -7.68
C SER A 143 24.16 -4.53 -7.02
N GLU A 144 23.00 -3.87 -7.13
CA GLU A 144 22.84 -2.49 -6.70
C GLU A 144 21.77 -2.30 -5.63
N TYR A 145 22.03 -1.34 -4.75
CA TYR A 145 21.21 -1.01 -3.59
C TYR A 145 20.81 0.47 -3.62
N ILE A 146 19.60 0.74 -3.16
CA ILE A 146 19.11 2.11 -2.99
C ILE A 146 19.72 2.66 -1.70
N LYS A 147 20.51 3.73 -1.84
CA LYS A 147 21.20 4.36 -0.70
C LYS A 147 20.22 4.76 0.39
N GLU A 148 20.40 4.19 1.59
CA GLU A 148 19.60 4.45 2.80
C GLU A 148 18.08 4.31 2.58
N ASN A 149 17.65 3.58 1.53
CA ASN A 149 16.25 3.39 1.17
C ASN A 149 15.46 4.71 1.03
N LYS A 150 16.14 5.82 0.67
CA LYS A 150 15.55 7.17 0.71
C LYS A 150 14.32 7.31 -0.15
N CYS A 151 14.34 6.72 -1.35
CA CYS A 151 13.20 6.76 -2.25
C CYS A 151 12.26 5.57 -2.12
N VAL A 152 12.61 4.51 -1.36
CA VAL A 152 11.79 3.28 -1.33
C VAL A 152 10.51 3.52 -0.56
N ILE A 153 9.38 3.34 -1.24
CA ILE A 153 8.02 3.52 -0.72
C ILE A 153 7.24 2.23 -0.97
N PRO A 154 6.45 1.73 -0.01
CA PRO A 154 5.55 0.61 -0.25
C PRO A 154 4.27 1.03 -0.98
N GLY A 155 3.80 0.17 -1.89
CA GLY A 155 2.45 0.22 -2.44
C GLY A 155 1.58 -0.81 -1.73
N LEU A 156 0.44 -0.39 -1.18
CA LEU A 156 -0.42 -1.25 -0.37
C LEU A 156 -1.61 -1.75 -1.19
N TRP A 157 -1.83 -3.05 -1.25
CA TRP A 157 -2.99 -3.64 -1.92
C TRP A 157 -4.08 -3.89 -0.89
N LEU A 158 -5.19 -3.16 -1.02
CA LEU A 158 -6.35 -3.33 -0.16
C LEU A 158 -7.18 -4.50 -0.68
N LEU A 159 -7.43 -5.49 0.17
CA LEU A 159 -8.29 -6.61 -0.15
C LEU A 159 -9.75 -6.13 -0.14
N VAL A 160 -10.25 -5.74 -1.31
CA VAL A 160 -11.63 -5.33 -1.54
C VAL A 160 -12.16 -6.04 -2.79
N PRO A 161 -13.49 -6.13 -2.98
CA PRO A 161 -14.03 -6.69 -4.22
C PRO A 161 -13.54 -5.96 -5.47
N ASP A 162 -13.22 -6.69 -6.54
CA ASP A 162 -12.61 -6.15 -7.77
C ASP A 162 -13.45 -5.09 -8.49
N ASP A 163 -14.76 -5.06 -8.24
CA ASP A 163 -15.69 -4.08 -8.81
C ASP A 163 -15.71 -2.74 -8.04
N TRP A 164 -14.91 -2.61 -6.98
CA TRP A 164 -14.71 -1.36 -6.28
C TRP A 164 -13.77 -0.47 -7.08
N LYS A 165 -14.21 0.76 -7.33
CA LYS A 165 -13.44 1.75 -8.08
C LYS A 165 -13.11 2.93 -7.20
N SER A 166 -11.85 3.35 -7.24
CA SER A 166 -11.47 4.63 -6.67
C SER A 166 -12.11 5.76 -7.47
N LEU A 167 -12.53 6.82 -6.77
CA LEU A 167 -13.14 8.01 -7.38
C LEU A 167 -12.09 9.03 -7.86
N SER A 168 -10.81 8.66 -7.82
CA SER A 168 -9.67 9.55 -8.03
C SER A 168 -9.53 10.06 -9.46
#